data_AF-A0A328Q659-F1
#
_entry.id   AF-A0A328Q659-F1
#
_cell.length_a   1.000
_cell.length_b   1.000
_cell.length_c   1.000
_cell.angle_alpha   90.00
_cell.angle_beta   90.00
_cell.angle_gamma   90.00
#
_symmetry.space_group_name_H-M   'P 1'
#
loop_
_entity.id
_entity.type
_entity.pdbx_description
1 polymer ?
#
loop_
_entity_poly.entity_id
_entity_poly.type
_entity_poly.pdbx_seq_one_letter_code
_entity_poly.pdbx_strand_id
1 'polypeptide(L)'
;MYVNNISCMNNKGSQGGAIGVLSSNNRVYIKDSTFKNNIATVRGGALCFSDRSNVVDIINCLFVNNTVQTEHSMSDTLGTGGAIYSGGNTSLVVSNSSFGQNTAGCAGAIYNANNGTLIINLSSFTSNRAEYESKLGYGGAIMIGNGFLTVKKSTFRYNYALNGGAISINSGTNASIFSTLFYNNHARETGGAISCFADLLIDNTTFTSNKADKYGGAFYNIGASDIISINNTIFTSNKATNNKIITYGGAICGRGFMSVYNITNSRFNNNLASYGGAISSESTYLTWTLKNTQFNNNVAKYASSRGGAFYMESIRSQAYIESCSFKNNTLAGGGKSYGGAISIFGKENIISVRSTYCNGNLAQYGGALYNHMDNYLVVANSEFIKNKAPGKWGRGGAIFANDDLRILDSVFLDNTAGFAGGAIFVNKTCQIVGSSLYNNKAGNNNGNNIYSTTQVKGEYNWWGYNNISMIKKNNYNVNDDCPIVFSGHIYNCRYNPISNVTIYTVYADTYFYNDNGTLRSTTHVIPPRNITIFNNKTPQTKTVELNYKGYYQYIIPGKVYTTINVRLDGTTLKLIYIA
;
A
#
# COMPACT_ATOMS: atom_id res chain seq x y z
N MET A 1 -34.55 29.23 11.14
CA MET A 1 -35.54 28.15 11.35
C MET A 1 -35.02 27.20 12.43
N TYR A 2 -35.84 26.87 13.43
CA TYR A 2 -35.51 25.91 14.48
C TYR A 2 -36.53 24.77 14.48
N VAL A 3 -36.07 23.54 14.29
CA VAL A 3 -36.88 22.33 14.26
C VAL A 3 -36.34 21.37 15.31
N ASN A 4 -37.21 20.88 16.19
CA ASN A 4 -36.81 20.04 17.31
C ASN A 4 -37.89 19.01 17.63
N ASN A 5 -37.49 17.75 17.83
CA ASN A 5 -38.35 16.67 18.31
C ASN A 5 -39.61 16.47 17.46
N ILE A 6 -39.45 16.52 16.13
CA ILE A 6 -40.56 16.27 15.20
C ILE A 6 -40.40 14.94 14.47
N SER A 7 -41.52 14.43 13.95
CA SER A 7 -41.55 13.26 13.07
C SER A 7 -42.28 13.62 11.78
N CYS A 8 -41.53 13.74 10.68
CA CYS A 8 -42.07 13.98 9.34
C CYS A 8 -42.11 12.65 8.58
N MET A 9 -43.32 12.11 8.38
CA MET A 9 -43.52 10.81 7.75
C MET A 9 -44.40 10.89 6.50
N ASN A 10 -44.01 10.18 5.44
CA ASN A 10 -44.79 10.02 4.20
C ASN A 10 -45.18 11.34 3.51
N ASN A 11 -44.40 12.41 3.69
CA ASN A 11 -44.66 13.67 3.02
C ASN A 11 -44.22 13.60 1.56
N LYS A 12 -44.90 14.35 0.69
CA LYS A 12 -44.57 14.47 -0.72
C LYS A 12 -44.39 15.93 -1.10
N GLY A 13 -43.26 16.25 -1.72
CA GLY A 13 -42.94 17.60 -2.18
C GLY A 13 -42.25 17.58 -3.54
N SER A 14 -42.10 18.74 -4.17
CA SER A 14 -41.22 18.86 -5.34
C SER A 14 -39.75 18.91 -4.92
N GLN A 15 -39.43 19.76 -3.95
CA GLN A 15 -38.09 19.96 -3.39
C GLN A 15 -38.16 19.93 -1.87
N GLY A 16 -37.51 18.95 -1.24
CA GLY A 16 -37.70 18.72 0.19
C GLY A 16 -39.04 18.04 0.42
N GLY A 17 -39.07 16.70 0.39
CA GLY A 17 -40.34 15.98 0.56
C GLY A 17 -41.06 16.32 1.88
N ALA A 18 -40.31 16.65 2.93
CA ALA A 18 -40.83 17.16 4.18
C ALA A 18 -40.60 18.67 4.36
N ILE A 19 -39.38 19.17 4.16
CA ILE A 19 -39.04 20.59 4.38
C ILE A 19 -38.17 21.11 3.23
N GLY A 20 -38.65 22.13 2.54
CA GLY A 20 -37.90 22.90 1.55
C GLY A 20 -37.55 24.29 2.09
N VAL A 21 -36.26 24.59 2.24
CA VAL A 21 -35.75 25.94 2.51
C VAL A 21 -35.25 26.50 1.19
N LEU A 22 -36.10 27.31 0.56
CA LEU A 22 -35.89 27.78 -0.80
C LEU A 22 -35.35 29.22 -0.90
N SER A 23 -35.00 29.82 0.24
CA SER A 23 -34.40 31.15 0.33
C SER A 23 -32.92 31.06 0.78
N SER A 24 -32.18 32.16 0.59
CA SER A 24 -30.75 32.27 0.88
C SER A 24 -30.47 32.87 2.27
N ASN A 25 -29.24 32.71 2.77
CA ASN A 25 -28.74 33.28 4.04
C ASN A 25 -29.51 32.88 5.31
N ASN A 26 -30.12 31.71 5.33
CA ASN A 26 -30.83 31.21 6.52
C ASN A 26 -29.86 30.53 7.49
N ARG A 27 -30.10 30.73 8.79
CA ARG A 27 -29.64 29.82 9.84
C ARG A 27 -30.73 28.78 10.10
N VAL A 28 -30.41 27.51 9.86
CA VAL A 28 -31.31 26.38 10.07
C VAL A 28 -30.69 25.45 11.11
N TYR A 29 -31.49 25.08 12.10
CA TYR A 29 -31.10 24.12 13.12
C TYR A 29 -32.19 23.06 13.25
N ILE A 30 -31.85 21.80 12.98
CA ILE A 30 -32.75 20.65 13.04
C ILE A 30 -32.15 19.64 14.02
N LYS A 31 -32.84 19.37 15.12
CA LYS A 31 -32.38 18.39 16.11
C LYS A 31 -33.43 17.37 16.53
N ASP A 32 -32.97 16.22 17.02
CA ASP A 32 -33.78 15.20 17.69
C ASP A 32 -35.01 14.77 16.86
N SER A 33 -34.91 14.81 15.53
CA SER A 33 -36.05 14.71 14.62
C SER A 33 -35.95 13.51 13.69
N THR A 34 -37.09 12.98 13.27
CA THR A 34 -37.21 11.84 12.36
C THR A 34 -37.83 12.25 11.04
N PHE A 35 -37.22 11.83 9.93
CA PHE A 35 -37.71 11.99 8.57
C PHE A 35 -37.77 10.62 7.91
N LYS A 36 -38.99 10.11 7.72
CA LYS A 36 -39.21 8.75 7.21
C LYS A 36 -40.14 8.71 6.01
N ASN A 37 -39.79 7.91 4.99
CA ASN A 37 -40.64 7.68 3.82
C ASN A 37 -41.05 8.95 3.06
N ASN A 38 -40.28 10.05 3.16
CA ASN A 38 -40.61 11.27 2.45
C ASN A 38 -40.15 11.16 1.00
N ILE A 39 -40.94 11.73 0.10
CA ILE A 39 -40.72 11.64 -1.34
C ILE A 39 -40.61 13.05 -1.92
N ALA A 40 -39.53 13.31 -2.65
CA ALA A 40 -39.42 14.49 -3.50
C ALA A 40 -39.48 14.09 -4.98
N THR A 41 -40.06 14.93 -5.85
CA THR A 41 -40.03 14.65 -7.29
C THR A 41 -38.79 15.20 -8.00
N VAL A 42 -38.05 16.13 -7.38
CA VAL A 42 -36.88 16.77 -7.99
C VAL A 42 -35.61 16.51 -7.19
N ARG A 43 -35.60 16.83 -5.89
CA ARG A 43 -34.39 16.75 -5.04
C ARG A 43 -34.70 16.82 -3.56
N GLY A 44 -33.83 16.25 -2.74
CA GLY A 44 -33.95 16.31 -1.29
C GLY A 44 -35.17 15.54 -0.81
N GLY A 45 -35.13 14.21 -0.82
CA GLY A 45 -36.30 13.39 -0.53
C GLY A 45 -36.96 13.70 0.83
N ALA A 46 -36.19 14.15 1.83
CA ALA A 46 -36.72 14.76 3.04
C ALA A 46 -36.51 16.29 3.08
N LEU A 47 -35.26 16.74 2.93
CA LEU A 47 -34.86 18.13 3.11
C LEU A 47 -34.22 18.68 1.84
N CYS A 48 -34.58 19.91 1.47
CA CYS A 48 -33.91 20.63 0.40
C CYS A 48 -33.51 22.03 0.85
N PHE A 49 -32.25 22.37 0.64
CA PHE A 49 -31.69 23.71 0.77
C PHE A 49 -31.27 24.15 -0.64
N SER A 50 -32.11 24.86 -1.38
CA SER A 50 -31.85 25.14 -2.80
C SER A 50 -30.85 26.27 -3.06
N ASP A 51 -30.68 27.14 -2.07
CA ASP A 51 -30.18 28.50 -2.21
C ASP A 51 -28.78 28.72 -1.61
N ARG A 52 -28.09 29.78 -2.05
CA ARG A 52 -26.68 30.02 -1.70
C ARG A 52 -26.54 30.56 -0.26
N SER A 53 -25.54 30.06 0.46
CA SER A 53 -25.07 30.59 1.75
C SER A 53 -25.96 30.32 2.98
N ASN A 54 -26.77 29.25 2.97
CA ASN A 54 -27.42 28.79 4.19
C ASN A 54 -26.39 28.19 5.17
N VAL A 55 -26.65 28.29 6.48
CA VAL A 55 -25.89 27.61 7.54
C VAL A 55 -26.84 26.65 8.23
N VAL A 56 -26.57 25.36 8.10
CA VAL A 56 -27.47 24.28 8.49
C VAL A 56 -26.77 23.34 9.47
N ASP A 57 -27.33 23.20 10.66
CA ASP A 57 -26.90 22.22 11.66
C ASP A 57 -27.99 21.13 11.79
N ILE A 58 -27.61 19.87 11.58
CA ILE A 58 -28.47 18.69 11.76
C ILE A 58 -27.87 17.81 12.83
N ILE A 59 -28.60 17.59 13.94
CA ILE A 59 -28.05 16.95 15.13
C ILE A 59 -29.00 15.89 15.67
N ASN A 60 -28.52 14.68 15.90
CA ASN A 60 -29.32 13.60 16.48
C ASN A 60 -30.61 13.30 15.68
N CYS A 61 -30.51 13.32 14.35
CA CYS A 61 -31.65 13.11 13.46
C CYS A 61 -31.60 11.73 12.79
N LEU A 62 -32.79 11.22 12.44
CA LEU A 62 -32.97 9.94 11.76
C LEU A 62 -33.62 10.18 10.38
N PHE A 63 -32.94 9.76 9.31
CA PHE A 63 -33.42 9.82 7.92
C PHE A 63 -33.54 8.41 7.37
N VAL A 64 -34.77 7.90 7.23
CA VAL A 64 -34.99 6.52 6.79
C VAL A 64 -35.91 6.45 5.58
N ASN A 65 -35.48 5.74 4.55
CA ASN A 65 -36.30 5.43 3.37
C ASN A 65 -36.88 6.68 2.70
N ASN A 66 -36.14 7.79 2.70
CA ASN A 66 -36.53 8.97 1.93
C ASN A 66 -36.06 8.80 0.49
N THR A 67 -36.85 9.27 -0.47
CA THR A 67 -36.64 8.97 -1.88
C THR A 67 -36.82 10.20 -2.76
N VAL A 68 -36.03 10.29 -3.83
CA VAL A 68 -36.34 11.15 -4.98
C VAL A 68 -36.89 10.30 -6.12
N GLN A 69 -38.12 10.57 -6.54
CA GLN A 69 -38.81 9.92 -7.66
C GLN A 69 -38.94 10.93 -8.81
N THR A 70 -38.00 10.93 -9.75
CA THR A 70 -37.99 11.86 -10.88
C THR A 70 -38.36 11.16 -12.18
N GLU A 71 -39.34 11.68 -12.93
CA GLU A 71 -39.60 11.27 -14.31
C GLU A 71 -38.55 11.85 -15.30
N HIS A 72 -37.74 12.82 -14.85
CA HIS A 72 -36.69 13.43 -15.65
C HIS A 72 -35.43 12.55 -15.71
N SER A 73 -34.74 12.61 -16.85
CA SER A 73 -33.45 11.97 -17.07
C SER A 73 -32.45 12.32 -15.96
N MET A 74 -31.85 11.29 -15.36
CA MET A 74 -30.87 11.46 -14.28
C MET A 74 -29.71 12.34 -14.73
N SER A 75 -29.54 13.48 -14.06
CA SER A 75 -28.41 14.39 -14.23
C SER A 75 -27.87 14.78 -12.86
N ASP A 76 -26.70 15.41 -12.82
CA ASP A 76 -26.10 15.89 -11.57
C ASP A 76 -26.89 17.04 -10.89
N THR A 77 -28.01 17.47 -11.49
CA THR A 77 -28.87 18.56 -11.00
C THR A 77 -30.30 18.13 -10.67
N LEU A 78 -30.80 17.01 -11.22
CA LEU A 78 -32.14 16.48 -11.00
C LEU A 78 -32.06 15.03 -10.50
N GLY A 79 -32.90 14.66 -9.53
CA GLY A 79 -32.91 13.30 -8.99
C GLY A 79 -31.85 13.05 -7.91
N THR A 80 -31.51 14.05 -7.09
CA THR A 80 -30.35 13.97 -6.17
C THR A 80 -30.71 14.19 -4.70
N GLY A 81 -29.94 13.54 -3.81
CA GLY A 81 -30.06 13.72 -2.35
C GLY A 81 -31.32 13.03 -1.80
N GLY A 82 -31.30 11.70 -1.71
CA GLY A 82 -32.48 10.92 -1.29
C GLY A 82 -32.99 11.30 0.09
N ALA A 83 -32.13 11.77 1.00
CA ALA A 83 -32.55 12.43 2.22
C ALA A 83 -32.41 13.96 2.11
N ILE A 84 -31.22 14.44 1.77
CA ILE A 84 -30.88 15.87 1.83
C ILE A 84 -30.26 16.33 0.53
N TYR A 85 -30.81 17.40 -0.02
CA TYR A 85 -30.14 18.21 -1.03
C TYR A 85 -29.61 19.50 -0.37
N SER A 86 -28.31 19.72 -0.48
CA SER A 86 -27.62 20.93 -0.04
C SER A 86 -27.08 21.67 -1.26
N GLY A 87 -27.70 22.79 -1.61
CA GLY A 87 -27.38 23.61 -2.77
C GLY A 87 -26.56 24.84 -2.46
N GLY A 88 -25.93 25.40 -3.50
CA GLY A 88 -25.19 26.66 -3.43
C GLY A 88 -23.98 26.61 -2.50
N ASN A 89 -23.62 27.73 -1.87
CA ASN A 89 -22.54 27.80 -0.89
C ASN A 89 -23.01 27.44 0.53
N THR A 90 -23.95 26.49 0.66
CA THR A 90 -24.50 26.10 1.96
C THR A 90 -23.42 25.42 2.81
N SER A 91 -23.35 25.80 4.08
CA SER A 91 -22.56 25.12 5.11
C SER A 91 -23.46 24.15 5.86
N LEU A 92 -23.35 22.86 5.57
CA LEU A 92 -24.12 21.78 6.17
C LEU A 92 -23.26 20.99 7.15
N VAL A 93 -23.62 21.03 8.42
CA VAL A 93 -23.01 20.23 9.49
C VAL A 93 -24.00 19.17 9.95
N VAL A 94 -23.61 17.91 9.89
CA VAL A 94 -24.40 16.76 10.32
C VAL A 94 -23.66 16.05 11.46
N SER A 95 -24.30 15.96 12.62
CA SER A 95 -23.71 15.37 13.83
C SER A 95 -24.63 14.33 14.45
N ASN A 96 -24.06 13.22 14.93
CA ASN A 96 -24.77 12.18 15.66
C ASN A 96 -26.06 11.68 14.96
N SER A 97 -26.08 11.62 13.62
CA SER A 97 -27.30 11.35 12.86
C SER A 97 -27.20 10.04 12.07
N SER A 98 -28.35 9.48 11.68
CA SER A 98 -28.41 8.22 10.92
C SER A 98 -29.20 8.36 9.64
N PHE A 99 -28.63 7.84 8.55
CA PHE A 99 -29.20 7.82 7.20
C PHE A 99 -29.30 6.38 6.74
N GLY A 100 -30.52 5.84 6.71
CA GLY A 100 -30.81 4.45 6.36
C GLY A 100 -31.68 4.33 5.11
N GLN A 101 -31.30 3.49 4.14
CA GLN A 101 -32.18 3.10 3.03
C GLN A 101 -32.71 4.28 2.17
N ASN A 102 -32.02 5.42 2.17
CA ASN A 102 -32.43 6.55 1.34
C ASN A 102 -31.99 6.30 -0.11
N THR A 103 -32.82 6.74 -1.06
CA THR A 103 -32.63 6.42 -2.48
C THR A 103 -32.81 7.65 -3.36
N ALA A 104 -31.90 7.85 -4.31
CA ALA A 104 -32.01 8.87 -5.35
C ALA A 104 -31.25 8.40 -6.59
N GLY A 105 -31.35 9.12 -7.72
CA GLY A 105 -30.53 8.83 -8.91
C GLY A 105 -29.04 8.97 -8.60
N CYS A 106 -28.64 10.07 -7.95
CA CYS A 106 -27.31 10.26 -7.37
C CYS A 106 -27.41 10.71 -5.90
N ALA A 107 -26.40 10.44 -5.08
CA ALA A 107 -26.40 10.78 -3.66
C ALA A 107 -27.61 10.20 -2.92
N GLY A 108 -27.59 8.88 -2.67
CA GLY A 108 -28.72 8.18 -2.03
C GLY A 108 -29.15 8.80 -0.70
N ALA A 109 -28.23 9.39 0.08
CA ALA A 109 -28.56 10.17 1.26
C ALA A 109 -28.38 11.68 1.06
N ILE A 110 -27.15 12.16 0.89
CA ILE A 110 -26.85 13.59 0.89
C ILE A 110 -26.16 13.97 -0.41
N TYR A 111 -26.75 14.93 -1.13
CA TYR A 111 -26.04 15.63 -2.18
C TYR A 111 -25.59 16.99 -1.69
N ASN A 112 -24.27 17.26 -1.72
CA ASN A 112 -23.71 18.59 -1.50
C ASN A 112 -23.28 19.16 -2.85
N ALA A 113 -24.13 20.02 -3.41
CA ALA A 113 -23.93 20.63 -4.71
C ALA A 113 -23.08 21.90 -4.61
N ASN A 114 -22.43 22.27 -5.72
CA ASN A 114 -21.62 23.50 -5.86
C ASN A 114 -20.53 23.63 -4.78
N ASN A 115 -20.09 24.84 -4.42
CA ASN A 115 -18.98 25.10 -3.51
C ASN A 115 -19.38 25.05 -2.02
N GLY A 116 -20.42 24.28 -1.66
CA GLY A 116 -20.87 24.14 -0.28
C GLY A 116 -19.89 23.37 0.60
N THR A 117 -20.01 23.54 1.91
CA THR A 117 -19.22 22.81 2.90
C THR A 117 -20.09 21.73 3.52
N LEU A 118 -19.62 20.48 3.48
CA LEU A 118 -20.25 19.36 4.19
C LEU A 118 -19.32 18.83 5.29
N ILE A 119 -19.78 18.91 6.54
CA ILE A 119 -19.09 18.33 7.69
C ILE A 119 -19.97 17.23 8.29
N ILE A 120 -19.45 16.00 8.34
CA ILE A 120 -20.11 14.83 8.92
C ILE A 120 -19.34 14.38 10.17
N ASN A 121 -20.00 14.35 11.32
CA ASN A 121 -19.42 13.91 12.59
C ASN A 121 -20.28 12.82 13.23
N LEU A 122 -19.65 11.75 13.74
CA LEU A 122 -20.31 10.75 14.59
C LEU A 122 -21.61 10.18 13.98
N SER A 123 -21.66 10.04 12.65
CA SER A 123 -22.90 9.72 11.93
C SER A 123 -22.81 8.39 11.20
N SER A 124 -23.96 7.83 10.83
CA SER A 124 -24.03 6.53 10.14
C SER A 124 -24.83 6.61 8.84
N PHE A 125 -24.31 5.96 7.80
CA PHE A 125 -24.93 5.83 6.48
C PHE A 125 -25.03 4.36 6.13
N THR A 126 -26.24 3.81 6.19
CA THR A 126 -26.51 2.38 6.02
C THR A 126 -27.44 2.13 4.85
N SER A 127 -27.03 1.30 3.89
CA SER A 127 -27.89 0.82 2.81
C SER A 127 -28.52 1.91 1.95
N ASN A 128 -27.88 3.06 1.81
CA ASN A 128 -28.33 4.11 0.89
C ASN A 128 -27.94 3.75 -0.55
N ARG A 129 -28.76 4.16 -1.52
CA ARG A 129 -28.63 3.75 -2.92
C ARG A 129 -28.69 4.94 -3.88
N ALA A 130 -27.72 5.00 -4.79
CA ALA A 130 -27.77 5.84 -5.99
C ALA A 130 -28.29 5.00 -7.17
N GLU A 131 -29.61 4.82 -7.23
CA GLU A 131 -30.30 3.93 -8.16
C GLU A 131 -31.72 4.45 -8.43
N TYR A 132 -32.07 4.60 -9.71
CA TYR A 132 -33.44 4.90 -10.15
C TYR A 132 -33.74 4.14 -11.44
N GLU A 133 -34.85 3.41 -11.49
CA GLU A 133 -35.26 2.58 -12.64
C GLU A 133 -34.14 1.69 -13.21
N SER A 134 -33.40 1.00 -12.33
CA SER A 134 -32.27 0.13 -12.68
C SER A 134 -31.04 0.83 -13.29
N LYS A 135 -31.07 2.15 -13.43
CA LYS A 135 -29.90 2.96 -13.80
C LYS A 135 -29.22 3.43 -12.51
N LEU A 136 -27.90 3.32 -12.46
CA LEU A 136 -27.12 3.67 -11.28
C LEU A 136 -26.44 5.02 -11.47
N GLY A 137 -26.44 5.84 -10.43
CA GLY A 137 -25.68 7.09 -10.38
C GLY A 137 -24.52 7.03 -9.39
N TYR A 138 -24.08 8.18 -8.92
CA TYR A 138 -22.84 8.31 -8.14
C TYR A 138 -23.11 8.55 -6.66
N GLY A 139 -22.22 8.05 -5.79
CA GLY A 139 -22.27 8.30 -4.36
C GLY A 139 -23.46 7.63 -3.70
N GLY A 140 -23.34 6.35 -3.32
CA GLY A 140 -24.48 5.60 -2.78
C GLY A 140 -25.06 6.22 -1.51
N ALA A 141 -24.22 6.84 -0.69
CA ALA A 141 -24.64 7.70 0.41
C ALA A 141 -24.46 9.19 0.10
N ILE A 142 -23.25 9.60 -0.27
CA ILE A 142 -22.89 11.01 -0.42
C ILE A 142 -22.29 11.26 -1.80
N MET A 143 -22.72 12.34 -2.44
CA MET A 143 -22.05 12.91 -3.60
C MET A 143 -21.68 14.35 -3.32
N ILE A 144 -20.45 14.72 -3.69
CA ILE A 144 -19.94 16.10 -3.61
C ILE A 144 -19.75 16.61 -5.03
N GLY A 145 -20.47 17.69 -5.37
CA GLY A 145 -20.37 18.34 -6.67
C GLY A 145 -19.08 19.15 -6.83
N ASN A 146 -18.79 20.03 -5.88
CA ASN A 146 -17.54 20.81 -5.69
C ASN A 146 -17.42 21.14 -4.18
N GLY A 147 -16.38 21.88 -3.76
CA GLY A 147 -16.33 22.50 -2.42
C GLY A 147 -15.54 21.73 -1.37
N PHE A 148 -16.10 21.57 -0.17
CA PHE A 148 -15.38 20.98 0.97
C PHE A 148 -16.13 19.80 1.58
N LEU A 149 -15.40 18.71 1.83
CA LEU A 149 -15.89 17.56 2.58
C LEU A 149 -15.00 17.28 3.77
N THR A 150 -15.59 17.20 4.96
CA THR A 150 -14.92 16.63 6.14
C THR A 150 -15.79 15.55 6.74
N VAL A 151 -15.25 14.34 6.90
CA VAL A 151 -15.92 13.22 7.57
C VAL A 151 -15.09 12.78 8.76
N LYS A 152 -15.71 12.70 9.95
CA LYS A 152 -15.03 12.29 11.18
C LYS A 152 -15.85 11.27 11.95
N LYS A 153 -15.17 10.23 12.47
CA LYS A 153 -15.73 9.28 13.44
C LYS A 153 -17.06 8.67 13.01
N SER A 154 -17.22 8.40 11.72
CA SER A 154 -18.50 8.00 11.12
C SER A 154 -18.43 6.60 10.53
N THR A 155 -19.57 6.05 10.12
CA THR A 155 -19.64 4.71 9.49
C THR A 155 -20.47 4.74 8.22
N PHE A 156 -19.93 4.17 7.14
CA PHE A 156 -20.61 3.93 5.87
C PHE A 156 -20.66 2.43 5.62
N ARG A 157 -21.87 1.87 5.60
CA ARG A 157 -22.06 0.44 5.42
C ARG A 157 -23.12 0.09 4.39
N TYR A 158 -22.85 -0.91 3.56
CA TYR A 158 -23.80 -1.47 2.59
C TYR A 158 -24.39 -0.46 1.60
N ASN A 159 -23.71 0.67 1.37
CA ASN A 159 -24.17 1.66 0.39
C ASN A 159 -23.81 1.19 -1.02
N TYR A 160 -24.62 1.59 -1.99
CA TYR A 160 -24.56 1.04 -3.35
C TYR A 160 -24.75 2.11 -4.44
N ALA A 161 -23.90 2.08 -5.46
CA ALA A 161 -23.89 3.05 -6.57
C ALA A 161 -23.21 2.49 -7.83
N LEU A 162 -23.16 3.30 -8.89
CA LEU A 162 -22.30 3.07 -10.05
C LEU A 162 -20.83 3.28 -9.68
N ASN A 163 -20.50 4.48 -9.20
CA ASN A 163 -19.17 4.85 -8.69
C ASN A 163 -19.28 5.41 -7.27
N GLY A 164 -18.29 5.10 -6.42
CA GLY A 164 -18.28 5.56 -5.04
C GLY A 164 -19.45 4.94 -4.28
N GLY A 165 -19.36 3.63 -3.99
CA GLY A 165 -20.47 2.89 -3.36
C GLY A 165 -20.98 3.58 -2.09
N ALA A 166 -20.11 4.26 -1.34
CA ALA A 166 -20.49 5.19 -0.29
C ALA A 166 -20.40 6.67 -0.73
N ILE A 167 -19.22 7.12 -1.16
CA ILE A 167 -18.95 8.54 -1.41
C ILE A 167 -18.39 8.74 -2.81
N SER A 168 -18.97 9.68 -3.57
CA SER A 168 -18.37 10.19 -4.81
C SER A 168 -17.92 11.63 -4.62
N ILE A 169 -16.67 11.92 -4.97
CA ILE A 169 -16.02 13.21 -4.82
C ILE A 169 -15.59 13.70 -6.20
N ASN A 170 -16.20 14.76 -6.70
CA ASN A 170 -15.84 15.38 -7.97
C ASN A 170 -14.61 16.29 -7.83
N SER A 171 -14.04 16.68 -8.98
CA SER A 171 -12.89 17.58 -9.08
C SER A 171 -13.12 18.93 -8.40
N GLY A 172 -12.05 19.60 -7.97
CA GLY A 172 -12.16 20.90 -7.30
C GLY A 172 -12.70 20.82 -5.86
N THR A 173 -12.81 19.61 -5.30
CA THR A 173 -13.17 19.39 -3.89
C THR A 173 -11.93 19.21 -3.04
N ASN A 174 -11.86 19.84 -1.87
CA ASN A 174 -10.91 19.44 -0.84
C ASN A 174 -11.60 18.52 0.16
N ALA A 175 -11.20 17.26 0.18
CA ALA A 175 -11.82 16.23 0.99
C ALA A 175 -10.88 15.69 2.07
N SER A 176 -11.41 15.51 3.27
CA SER A 176 -10.70 14.91 4.39
C SER A 176 -11.57 13.93 5.17
N ILE A 177 -11.02 12.75 5.46
CA ILE A 177 -11.72 11.65 6.12
C ILE A 177 -10.87 11.14 7.28
N PHE A 178 -11.43 11.16 8.49
CA PHE A 178 -10.73 10.81 9.71
C PHE A 178 -11.49 9.78 10.53
N SER A 179 -10.79 8.78 11.07
CA SER A 179 -11.34 7.86 12.08
C SER A 179 -12.67 7.21 11.67
N THR A 180 -12.81 6.86 10.38
CA THR A 180 -14.08 6.44 9.79
C THR A 180 -14.04 4.97 9.36
N LEU A 181 -15.19 4.30 9.36
CA LEU A 181 -15.32 2.93 8.87
C LEU A 181 -16.12 2.89 7.56
N PHE A 182 -15.54 2.30 6.52
CA PHE A 182 -16.22 1.90 5.29
C PHE A 182 -16.31 0.38 5.23
N TYR A 183 -17.53 -0.15 5.30
CA TYR A 183 -17.76 -1.59 5.39
C TYR A 183 -18.77 -2.09 4.37
N ASN A 184 -18.40 -3.08 3.55
CA ASN A 184 -19.31 -3.72 2.59
C ASN A 184 -20.04 -2.73 1.66
N ASN A 185 -19.43 -1.61 1.29
CA ASN A 185 -19.98 -0.75 0.26
C ASN A 185 -19.65 -1.34 -1.12
N HIS A 186 -20.55 -1.15 -2.08
CA HIS A 186 -20.42 -1.76 -3.40
C HIS A 186 -20.66 -0.74 -4.51
N ALA A 187 -19.69 -0.61 -5.42
CA ALA A 187 -19.83 0.11 -6.67
C ALA A 187 -19.87 -0.87 -7.86
N ARG A 188 -20.78 -0.66 -8.81
CA ARG A 188 -20.80 -1.48 -10.05
C ARG A 188 -19.62 -1.19 -10.97
N GLU A 189 -18.94 -0.06 -10.83
CA GLU A 189 -17.80 0.27 -11.66
C GLU A 189 -16.56 0.56 -10.81
N THR A 190 -16.47 1.73 -10.18
CA THR A 190 -15.23 2.14 -9.52
C THR A 190 -15.43 2.62 -8.09
N GLY A 191 -14.41 2.39 -7.26
CA GLY A 191 -14.37 2.91 -5.89
C GLY A 191 -15.47 2.30 -5.03
N GLY A 192 -15.30 1.05 -4.63
CA GLY A 192 -16.34 0.32 -3.91
C GLY A 192 -16.85 1.03 -2.67
N ALA A 193 -15.99 1.80 -2.00
CA ALA A 193 -16.41 2.81 -1.02
C ALA A 193 -16.33 4.23 -1.59
N ILE A 194 -15.18 4.64 -2.12
CA ILE A 194 -14.91 6.02 -2.50
C ILE A 194 -14.41 6.10 -3.95
N SER A 195 -15.06 6.95 -4.75
CA SER A 195 -14.52 7.41 -6.03
C SER A 195 -14.16 8.88 -5.92
N CYS A 196 -12.95 9.26 -6.35
CA CYS A 196 -12.42 10.59 -6.11
C CYS A 196 -11.66 11.17 -7.31
N PHE A 197 -11.95 12.42 -7.63
CA PHE A 197 -11.36 13.17 -8.73
C PHE A 197 -10.63 14.43 -8.23
N ALA A 198 -10.20 14.45 -6.97
CA ALA A 198 -9.60 15.61 -6.31
C ALA A 198 -8.61 15.19 -5.21
N ASP A 199 -8.00 16.18 -4.57
CA ASP A 199 -7.17 15.99 -3.37
C ASP A 199 -7.97 15.31 -2.24
N LEU A 200 -7.32 14.35 -1.58
CA LEU A 200 -7.94 13.59 -0.52
C LEU A 200 -6.95 13.23 0.58
N LEU A 201 -7.28 13.63 1.80
CA LEU A 201 -6.62 13.19 3.03
C LEU A 201 -7.46 12.11 3.72
N ILE A 202 -6.86 10.95 3.98
CA ILE A 202 -7.44 9.87 4.76
C ILE A 202 -6.51 9.56 5.93
N ASP A 203 -7.03 9.61 7.15
CA ASP A 203 -6.26 9.27 8.33
C ASP A 203 -7.07 8.42 9.32
N ASN A 204 -6.39 7.46 9.94
CA ASN A 204 -6.94 6.56 10.97
C ASN A 204 -8.25 5.86 10.54
N THR A 205 -8.38 5.51 9.26
CA THR A 205 -9.63 5.01 8.68
C THR A 205 -9.53 3.51 8.38
N THR A 206 -10.67 2.83 8.33
CA THR A 206 -10.72 1.41 7.97
C THR A 206 -11.65 1.19 6.78
N PHE A 207 -11.14 0.51 5.75
CA PHE A 207 -11.88 -0.01 4.61
C PHE A 207 -11.90 -1.52 4.67
N THR A 208 -13.07 -2.10 4.94
CA THR A 208 -13.23 -3.55 5.05
C THR A 208 -14.30 -4.08 4.12
N SER A 209 -13.95 -5.09 3.33
CA SER A 209 -14.90 -5.82 2.47
C SER A 209 -15.66 -4.96 1.46
N ASN A 210 -15.12 -3.80 1.08
CA ASN A 210 -15.71 -2.99 0.02
C ASN A 210 -15.42 -3.65 -1.34
N LYS A 211 -16.35 -3.47 -2.28
CA LYS A 211 -16.29 -4.12 -3.58
C LYS A 211 -16.52 -3.13 -4.72
N ALA A 212 -15.68 -3.22 -5.76
CA ALA A 212 -15.96 -2.66 -7.07
C ALA A 212 -16.03 -3.79 -8.10
N ASP A 213 -16.97 -3.72 -9.06
CA ASP A 213 -16.99 -4.72 -10.14
C ASP A 213 -16.00 -4.39 -11.28
N LYS A 214 -15.30 -3.25 -11.25
CA LYS A 214 -14.18 -2.97 -12.17
C LYS A 214 -12.89 -2.57 -11.44
N TYR A 215 -12.82 -1.40 -10.81
CA TYR A 215 -11.54 -0.83 -10.34
C TYR A 215 -11.62 -0.24 -8.93
N GLY A 216 -10.56 -0.44 -8.13
CA GLY A 216 -10.46 0.16 -6.80
C GLY A 216 -11.51 -0.39 -5.85
N GLY A 217 -11.30 -1.60 -5.32
CA GLY A 217 -12.31 -2.27 -4.50
C GLY A 217 -12.75 -1.48 -3.27
N ALA A 218 -11.87 -0.65 -2.71
CA ALA A 218 -12.26 0.37 -1.72
C ALA A 218 -12.23 1.78 -2.31
N PHE A 219 -11.12 2.15 -2.95
CA PHE A 219 -10.83 3.52 -3.34
C PHE A 219 -10.35 3.58 -4.79
N TYR A 220 -10.93 4.50 -5.55
CA TYR A 220 -10.53 4.79 -6.92
C TYR A 220 -10.24 6.28 -7.08
N ASN A 221 -9.11 6.60 -7.70
CA ASN A 221 -8.72 7.96 -8.04
C ASN A 221 -8.30 8.08 -9.51
N ILE A 222 -8.77 9.14 -10.18
CA ILE A 222 -8.45 9.45 -11.58
C ILE A 222 -8.33 10.98 -11.84
N GLY A 223 -8.33 11.82 -10.81
CA GLY A 223 -8.15 13.27 -11.03
C GLY A 223 -6.73 13.62 -11.48
N ALA A 224 -6.55 14.85 -11.96
CA ALA A 224 -5.28 15.31 -12.52
C ALA A 224 -4.55 16.21 -11.52
N SER A 225 -3.28 15.92 -11.31
CA SER A 225 -2.40 16.58 -10.33
C SER A 225 -2.86 16.46 -8.87
N ASP A 226 -3.71 15.48 -8.59
CA ASP A 226 -4.22 15.22 -7.23
C ASP A 226 -3.11 14.79 -6.27
N ILE A 227 -3.21 15.25 -5.02
CA ILE A 227 -2.44 14.79 -3.88
C ILE A 227 -3.33 13.91 -3.00
N ILE A 228 -3.03 12.61 -2.99
CA ILE A 228 -3.71 11.62 -2.16
C ILE A 228 -2.80 11.25 -0.99
N SER A 229 -3.22 11.59 0.22
CA SER A 229 -2.48 11.29 1.46
C SER A 229 -3.26 10.31 2.32
N ILE A 230 -2.70 9.13 2.57
CA ILE A 230 -3.33 8.05 3.34
C ILE A 230 -2.39 7.65 4.47
N ASN A 231 -2.80 7.88 5.71
CA ASN A 231 -2.02 7.58 6.90
C ASN A 231 -2.79 6.70 7.88
N ASN A 232 -2.10 5.85 8.62
CA ASN A 232 -2.67 5.03 9.71
C ASN A 232 -3.95 4.26 9.30
N THR A 233 -4.03 3.82 8.04
CA THR A 233 -5.28 3.30 7.46
C THR A 233 -5.18 1.80 7.20
N ILE A 234 -6.29 1.09 7.39
CA ILE A 234 -6.37 -0.36 7.20
C ILE A 234 -7.31 -0.68 6.04
N PHE A 235 -6.81 -1.43 5.06
CA PHE A 235 -7.56 -1.99 3.94
C PHE A 235 -7.59 -3.51 4.06
N THR A 236 -8.73 -4.07 4.44
CA THR A 236 -8.87 -5.52 4.64
C THR A 236 -9.96 -6.11 3.75
N SER A 237 -9.61 -7.17 3.00
CA SER A 237 -10.56 -7.95 2.19
C SER A 237 -11.35 -7.14 1.16
N ASN A 238 -10.82 -6.02 0.69
CA ASN A 238 -11.45 -5.25 -0.37
C ASN A 238 -11.19 -5.93 -1.72
N LYS A 239 -12.16 -5.82 -2.64
CA LYS A 239 -12.16 -6.58 -3.88
C LYS A 239 -12.53 -5.74 -5.10
N ALA A 240 -11.68 -5.76 -6.11
CA ALA A 240 -12.06 -5.39 -7.47
C ALA A 240 -12.19 -6.68 -8.26
N THR A 241 -13.40 -7.10 -8.66
CA THR A 241 -13.57 -8.42 -9.30
C THR A 241 -14.65 -8.41 -10.37
N ASN A 242 -14.29 -8.89 -11.56
CA ASN A 242 -15.19 -9.15 -12.66
C ASN A 242 -14.77 -10.43 -13.37
N ASN A 243 -15.73 -11.27 -13.77
CA ASN A 243 -15.43 -12.48 -14.53
C ASN A 243 -15.23 -12.20 -16.04
N LYS A 244 -15.55 -11.00 -16.51
CA LYS A 244 -15.53 -10.64 -17.94
C LYS A 244 -14.37 -9.70 -18.31
N ILE A 245 -13.74 -9.05 -17.34
CA ILE A 245 -12.68 -8.06 -17.58
C ILE A 245 -11.54 -8.19 -16.57
N ILE A 246 -10.38 -7.65 -16.94
CA ILE A 246 -9.27 -7.44 -16.00
C ILE A 246 -9.65 -6.30 -15.05
N THR A 247 -9.44 -6.53 -13.76
CA THR A 247 -9.71 -5.57 -12.68
C THR A 247 -8.41 -5.14 -12.00
N TYR A 248 -8.43 -3.94 -11.42
CA TYR A 248 -7.23 -3.27 -10.94
C TYR A 248 -7.44 -2.77 -9.52
N GLY A 249 -6.49 -3.07 -8.64
CA GLY A 249 -6.42 -2.49 -7.31
C GLY A 249 -7.50 -3.02 -6.39
N GLY A 250 -7.22 -4.12 -5.67
CA GLY A 250 -8.22 -4.75 -4.81
C GLY A 250 -8.65 -3.83 -3.68
N ALA A 251 -7.74 -2.99 -3.18
CA ALA A 251 -8.06 -1.87 -2.30
C ALA A 251 -8.06 -0.55 -3.06
N ILE A 252 -6.93 -0.18 -3.67
CA ILE A 252 -6.72 1.14 -4.27
C ILE A 252 -6.36 0.99 -5.74
N CYS A 253 -7.04 1.75 -6.60
CA CYS A 253 -6.61 1.95 -7.97
C CYS A 253 -6.38 3.44 -8.23
N GLY A 254 -5.12 3.83 -8.45
CA GLY A 254 -4.71 5.18 -8.82
C GLY A 254 -4.46 5.28 -10.33
N ARG A 255 -5.18 6.17 -11.00
CA ARG A 255 -5.06 6.45 -12.45
C ARG A 255 -4.98 7.95 -12.75
N GLY A 256 -4.70 8.77 -11.75
CA GLY A 256 -4.57 10.21 -11.94
C GLY A 256 -3.39 10.56 -12.83
N PHE A 257 -3.45 11.67 -13.55
CA PHE A 257 -2.32 12.17 -14.35
C PHE A 257 -1.47 13.09 -13.49
N MET A 258 -0.14 12.91 -13.43
CA MET A 258 0.76 13.73 -12.58
C MET A 258 0.42 13.71 -11.07
N SER A 259 -0.34 12.72 -10.61
CA SER A 259 -0.78 12.63 -9.22
C SER A 259 0.29 12.08 -8.28
N VAL A 260 0.18 12.46 -7.01
CA VAL A 260 1.05 12.03 -5.93
C VAL A 260 0.24 11.20 -4.92
N TYR A 261 0.72 10.00 -4.62
CA TYR A 261 0.13 9.08 -3.67
C TYR A 261 1.10 8.84 -2.51
N ASN A 262 0.77 9.39 -1.33
CA ASN A 262 1.55 9.25 -0.11
C ASN A 262 0.83 8.31 0.85
N ILE A 263 1.34 7.09 1.01
CA ILE A 263 0.76 6.07 1.89
C ILE A 263 1.76 5.72 2.99
N THR A 264 1.36 6.00 4.23
CA THR A 264 2.22 5.81 5.40
C THR A 264 1.52 5.04 6.51
N ASN A 265 2.31 4.27 7.28
CA ASN A 265 1.86 3.59 8.51
C ASN A 265 0.58 2.75 8.34
N SER A 266 0.37 2.19 7.15
CA SER A 266 -0.90 1.58 6.75
C SER A 266 -0.79 0.07 6.58
N ARG A 267 -1.93 -0.62 6.46
CA ARG A 267 -1.97 -2.08 6.27
C ARG A 267 -2.95 -2.48 5.18
N PHE A 268 -2.50 -3.35 4.28
CA PHE A 268 -3.27 -3.95 3.19
C PHE A 268 -3.30 -5.46 3.37
N ASN A 269 -4.43 -6.00 3.80
CA ASN A 269 -4.59 -7.41 4.13
C ASN A 269 -5.65 -8.08 3.24
N ASN A 270 -5.31 -9.20 2.62
CA ASN A 270 -6.27 -10.07 1.92
C ASN A 270 -7.07 -9.37 0.80
N ASN A 271 -6.52 -8.31 0.19
CA ASN A 271 -7.20 -7.63 -0.90
C ASN A 271 -7.03 -8.43 -2.21
N LEU A 272 -8.02 -8.31 -3.09
CA LEU A 272 -8.11 -9.11 -4.31
C LEU A 272 -8.45 -8.26 -5.54
N ALA A 273 -7.65 -8.40 -6.60
CA ALA A 273 -7.93 -7.88 -7.94
C ALA A 273 -7.35 -8.79 -9.02
N SER A 274 -7.52 -8.47 -10.31
CA SER A 274 -6.78 -9.16 -11.37
C SER A 274 -5.31 -8.75 -11.37
N TYR A 275 -5.03 -7.45 -11.27
CA TYR A 275 -3.70 -6.85 -11.10
C TYR A 275 -3.65 -5.94 -9.88
N GLY A 276 -2.52 -5.94 -9.16
CA GLY A 276 -2.35 -5.14 -7.96
C GLY A 276 -3.33 -5.57 -6.88
N GLY A 277 -3.12 -6.76 -6.29
CA GLY A 277 -4.08 -7.34 -5.35
C GLY A 277 -4.47 -6.38 -4.22
N ALA A 278 -3.55 -5.50 -3.78
CA ALA A 278 -3.87 -4.35 -2.94
C ALA A 278 -3.97 -3.05 -3.74
N ILE A 279 -2.88 -2.65 -4.41
CA ILE A 279 -2.73 -1.35 -5.05
C ILE A 279 -2.39 -1.56 -6.52
N SER A 280 -3.09 -0.86 -7.39
CA SER A 280 -2.72 -0.70 -8.80
C SER A 280 -2.52 0.76 -9.17
N SER A 281 -1.60 0.99 -10.09
CA SER A 281 -1.29 2.31 -10.64
C SER A 281 -1.15 2.25 -12.15
N GLU A 282 -1.91 3.05 -12.88
CA GLU A 282 -1.85 3.14 -14.34
C GLU A 282 -2.02 4.58 -14.82
N SER A 283 -0.91 5.27 -15.04
CA SER A 283 -0.85 6.60 -15.67
C SER A 283 0.60 7.03 -15.89
N THR A 284 0.80 8.26 -16.33
CA THR A 284 2.12 8.88 -16.54
C THR A 284 2.43 9.91 -15.44
N TYR A 285 3.72 10.10 -15.17
CA TYR A 285 4.24 11.07 -14.20
C TYR A 285 3.71 10.90 -12.77
N LEU A 286 3.35 9.67 -12.39
CA LEU A 286 2.87 9.37 -11.06
C LEU A 286 4.02 9.33 -10.05
N THR A 287 3.76 9.72 -8.81
CA THR A 287 4.69 9.53 -7.70
C THR A 287 4.00 8.73 -6.59
N TRP A 288 4.55 7.55 -6.28
CA TRP A 288 4.13 6.73 -5.15
C TRP A 288 5.17 6.78 -4.05
N THR A 289 4.75 7.16 -2.86
CA THR A 289 5.55 7.04 -1.63
C THR A 289 4.85 6.06 -0.71
N LEU A 290 5.43 4.88 -0.53
CA LEU A 290 4.97 3.85 0.40
C LEU A 290 5.96 3.76 1.56
N LYS A 291 5.54 4.16 2.76
CA LYS A 291 6.40 4.15 3.95
C LYS A 291 5.77 3.40 5.12
N ASN A 292 6.56 2.62 5.85
CA ASN A 292 6.10 1.94 7.08
C ASN A 292 4.81 1.15 6.90
N THR A 293 4.60 0.57 5.72
CA THR A 293 3.31 0.00 5.31
C THR A 293 3.43 -1.51 5.12
N GLN A 294 2.40 -2.25 5.52
CA GLN A 294 2.37 -3.71 5.47
C GLN A 294 1.39 -4.19 4.39
N PHE A 295 1.81 -5.16 3.58
CA PHE A 295 1.03 -5.83 2.54
C PHE A 295 1.04 -7.33 2.79
N ASN A 296 -0.05 -7.86 3.34
CA ASN A 296 -0.14 -9.27 3.73
C ASN A 296 -1.23 -10.00 2.94
N ASN A 297 -0.87 -11.15 2.36
CA ASN A 297 -1.81 -12.08 1.72
C ASN A 297 -2.68 -11.43 0.62
N ASN A 298 -2.18 -10.39 -0.05
CA ASN A 298 -2.91 -9.81 -1.17
C ASN A 298 -2.74 -10.70 -2.40
N VAL A 299 -3.80 -10.80 -3.20
CA VAL A 299 -3.88 -11.76 -4.30
C VAL A 299 -4.24 -11.05 -5.60
N ALA A 300 -3.45 -11.30 -6.63
CA ALA A 300 -3.81 -10.98 -8.00
C ALA A 300 -4.31 -12.26 -8.72
N LYS A 301 -5.50 -12.22 -9.34
CA LYS A 301 -6.18 -13.37 -9.94
C LYS A 301 -6.52 -13.15 -11.42
N TYR A 302 -5.75 -13.77 -12.32
CA TYR A 302 -6.04 -14.02 -13.74
C TYR A 302 -4.84 -14.71 -14.40
N ALA A 303 -5.06 -15.42 -15.52
CA ALA A 303 -3.97 -15.91 -16.35
C ALA A 303 -3.23 -14.69 -16.95
N SER A 304 -2.01 -14.42 -16.49
CA SER A 304 -1.22 -13.18 -16.72
C SER A 304 -1.30 -12.09 -15.65
N SER A 305 -1.71 -12.43 -14.42
CA SER A 305 -1.68 -11.51 -13.27
C SER A 305 -0.33 -10.81 -13.06
N ARG A 306 -0.39 -9.61 -12.48
CA ARG A 306 0.75 -8.73 -12.19
C ARG A 306 0.59 -8.13 -10.79
N GLY A 307 1.63 -8.19 -9.98
CA GLY A 307 1.70 -7.55 -8.66
C GLY A 307 0.70 -8.11 -7.67
N GLY A 308 1.06 -9.14 -6.91
CA GLY A 308 0.16 -9.72 -5.90
C GLY A 308 -0.25 -8.70 -4.82
N ALA A 309 0.60 -7.73 -4.50
CA ALA A 309 0.24 -6.57 -3.67
C ALA A 309 0.18 -5.28 -4.47
N PHE A 310 1.32 -4.85 -5.03
CA PHE A 310 1.48 -3.57 -5.71
C PHE A 310 1.80 -3.78 -7.18
N TYR A 311 1.01 -3.17 -8.04
CA TYR A 311 1.19 -3.14 -9.48
C TYR A 311 1.32 -1.69 -9.96
N MET A 312 2.36 -1.42 -10.75
CA MET A 312 2.53 -0.14 -11.43
C MET A 312 2.78 -0.39 -12.91
N GLU A 313 2.02 0.26 -13.79
CA GLU A 313 2.26 0.33 -15.23
C GLU A 313 2.21 1.79 -15.66
N SER A 314 3.39 2.39 -15.77
CA SER A 314 3.52 3.83 -15.86
C SER A 314 4.69 4.28 -16.73
N ILE A 315 4.67 5.55 -17.14
CA ILE A 315 5.77 6.17 -17.89
C ILE A 315 6.31 7.35 -17.09
N ARG A 316 7.64 7.48 -16.98
CA ARG A 316 8.33 8.59 -16.27
C ARG A 316 7.81 8.81 -14.85
N SER A 317 7.47 7.72 -14.18
CA SER A 317 6.87 7.73 -12.85
C SER A 317 7.87 7.24 -11.80
N GLN A 318 7.53 7.48 -10.54
CA GLN A 318 8.41 7.23 -9.40
C GLN A 318 7.70 6.35 -8.37
N ALA A 319 8.44 5.40 -7.80
CA ALA A 319 7.98 4.59 -6.68
C ALA A 319 9.07 4.49 -5.61
N TYR A 320 8.81 5.14 -4.47
CA TYR A 320 9.65 5.11 -3.27
C TYR A 320 9.01 4.19 -2.24
N ILE A 321 9.60 3.01 -2.06
CA ILE A 321 9.12 1.99 -1.12
C ILE A 321 10.13 1.88 0.00
N GLU A 322 9.78 2.38 1.19
CA GLU A 322 10.69 2.48 2.32
C GLU A 322 10.09 1.83 3.58
N SER A 323 10.87 1.03 4.30
CA SER A 323 10.45 0.46 5.59
C SER A 323 9.12 -0.33 5.50
N CYS A 324 8.86 -0.93 4.34
CA CYS A 324 7.62 -1.66 4.08
C CYS A 324 7.80 -3.16 4.30
N SER A 325 6.69 -3.88 4.44
CA SER A 325 6.71 -5.34 4.49
C SER A 325 5.71 -5.95 3.53
N PHE A 326 6.16 -6.90 2.71
CA PHE A 326 5.35 -7.66 1.77
C PHE A 326 5.40 -9.14 2.11
N LYS A 327 4.33 -9.67 2.71
CA LYS A 327 4.27 -11.07 3.17
C LYS A 327 3.19 -11.85 2.44
N ASN A 328 3.57 -13.01 1.91
CA ASN A 328 2.65 -13.99 1.33
C ASN A 328 1.72 -13.41 0.25
N ASN A 329 2.19 -12.42 -0.51
CA ASN A 329 1.42 -11.90 -1.63
C ASN A 329 1.64 -12.82 -2.83
N THR A 330 0.55 -13.12 -3.54
CA THR A 330 0.55 -14.22 -4.52
C THR A 330 -0.24 -13.91 -5.79
N LEU A 331 0.03 -14.69 -6.82
CA LEU A 331 -0.75 -14.70 -8.06
C LEU A 331 -1.43 -16.06 -8.21
N ALA A 332 -2.76 -16.08 -8.28
CA ALA A 332 -3.55 -17.32 -8.33
C ALA A 332 -3.77 -17.88 -9.76
N GLY A 333 -3.21 -17.23 -10.78
CA GLY A 333 -3.63 -17.38 -12.18
C GLY A 333 -3.04 -18.52 -13.02
N GLY A 334 -2.18 -19.39 -12.48
CA GLY A 334 -1.62 -20.57 -13.20
C GLY A 334 -0.75 -20.29 -14.46
N GLY A 335 -0.71 -19.05 -14.97
CA GLY A 335 0.05 -18.62 -16.15
C GLY A 335 1.27 -17.74 -15.85
N LYS A 336 1.72 -16.98 -16.86
CA LYS A 336 2.85 -16.02 -16.74
C LYS A 336 2.55 -14.96 -15.68
N SER A 337 3.09 -15.14 -14.48
CA SER A 337 2.81 -14.29 -13.32
C SER A 337 4.04 -13.45 -12.99
N TYR A 338 3.83 -12.14 -12.79
CA TYR A 338 4.91 -11.16 -12.62
C TYR A 338 4.81 -10.50 -11.25
N GLY A 339 5.84 -10.64 -10.43
CA GLY A 339 5.98 -9.91 -9.16
C GLY A 339 4.99 -10.36 -8.08
N GLY A 340 5.38 -11.30 -7.22
CA GLY A 340 4.48 -11.83 -6.19
C GLY A 340 4.01 -10.76 -5.21
N ALA A 341 4.89 -9.82 -4.88
CA ALA A 341 4.57 -8.63 -4.12
C ALA A 341 4.43 -7.41 -5.03
N ILE A 342 5.51 -7.04 -5.72
CA ILE A 342 5.64 -5.80 -6.47
C ILE A 342 5.88 -6.13 -7.94
N SER A 343 5.13 -5.50 -8.83
CA SER A 343 5.33 -5.62 -10.27
C SER A 343 5.35 -4.25 -10.93
N ILE A 344 6.46 -3.96 -11.60
CA ILE A 344 6.70 -2.69 -12.28
C ILE A 344 6.74 -2.90 -13.79
N PHE A 345 5.92 -2.13 -14.50
CA PHE A 345 5.77 -2.10 -15.95
C PHE A 345 5.81 -0.66 -16.47
N GLY A 346 5.94 -0.55 -17.79
CA GLY A 346 6.16 0.71 -18.49
C GLY A 346 7.65 1.05 -18.57
N LYS A 347 7.96 2.33 -18.76
CA LYS A 347 9.31 2.80 -19.13
C LYS A 347 9.70 4.11 -18.48
N GLU A 348 11.00 4.34 -18.38
CA GLU A 348 11.64 5.54 -17.81
C GLU A 348 11.21 5.78 -16.35
N ASN A 349 10.79 4.74 -15.63
CA ASN A 349 10.40 4.87 -14.24
C ASN A 349 11.63 4.77 -13.32
N ILE A 350 11.54 5.45 -12.16
CA ILE A 350 12.55 5.43 -11.10
C ILE A 350 11.97 4.72 -9.88
N ILE A 351 12.58 3.61 -9.48
CA ILE A 351 12.09 2.77 -8.40
C ILE A 351 13.20 2.58 -7.36
N SER A 352 12.87 2.91 -6.11
CA SER A 352 13.75 2.73 -4.97
C SER A 352 13.05 1.89 -3.91
N VAL A 353 13.58 0.70 -3.63
CA VAL A 353 13.12 -0.19 -2.56
C VAL A 353 14.16 -0.20 -1.46
N ARG A 354 13.81 0.31 -0.28
CA ARG A 354 14.74 0.51 0.84
C ARG A 354 14.18 -0.03 2.15
N SER A 355 15.03 -0.61 2.98
CA SER A 355 14.64 -1.07 4.33
C SER A 355 13.40 -1.98 4.32
N THR A 356 13.21 -2.76 3.26
CA THR A 356 11.94 -3.45 2.99
C THR A 356 12.08 -4.96 3.19
N TYR A 357 11.08 -5.56 3.83
CA TYR A 357 11.04 -7.00 4.13
C TYR A 357 10.03 -7.73 3.21
N CYS A 358 10.52 -8.54 2.29
CA CYS A 358 9.75 -9.33 1.33
C CYS A 358 9.83 -10.82 1.69
N ASN A 359 8.74 -11.43 2.14
CA ASN A 359 8.73 -12.81 2.59
C ASN A 359 7.59 -13.67 2.06
N GLY A 360 7.92 -14.88 1.58
CA GLY A 360 6.91 -15.87 1.19
C GLY A 360 6.07 -15.47 -0.03
N ASN A 361 6.52 -14.51 -0.83
CA ASN A 361 5.76 -14.07 -2.01
C ASN A 361 5.95 -15.05 -3.17
N LEU A 362 4.93 -15.16 -4.03
CA LEU A 362 4.86 -16.19 -5.07
C LEU A 362 4.45 -15.60 -6.44
N ALA A 363 5.34 -15.71 -7.43
CA ALA A 363 5.07 -15.41 -8.84
C ALA A 363 6.03 -16.17 -9.76
N GLN A 364 5.64 -16.52 -10.98
CA GLN A 364 6.53 -17.22 -11.93
C GLN A 364 7.79 -16.41 -12.28
N TYR A 365 7.71 -15.09 -12.32
CA TYR A 365 8.84 -14.19 -12.54
C TYR A 365 8.94 -13.19 -11.40
N GLY A 366 10.05 -13.22 -10.66
CA GLY A 366 10.26 -12.33 -9.54
C GLY A 366 9.32 -12.67 -8.40
N GLY A 367 9.63 -13.73 -7.65
CA GLY A 367 8.72 -14.23 -6.61
C GLY A 367 8.28 -13.15 -5.62
N ALA A 368 9.12 -12.15 -5.35
CA ALA A 368 8.71 -10.90 -4.71
C ALA A 368 8.55 -9.74 -5.70
N LEU A 369 9.59 -9.44 -6.47
CA LEU A 369 9.65 -8.22 -7.27
C LEU A 369 9.93 -8.52 -8.74
N TYR A 370 9.12 -7.95 -9.62
CA TYR A 370 9.36 -7.94 -11.06
C TYR A 370 9.56 -6.52 -11.58
N ASN A 371 10.62 -6.30 -12.37
CA ASN A 371 10.90 -5.06 -13.08
C ASN A 371 10.95 -5.27 -14.60
N HIS A 372 10.12 -4.54 -15.33
CA HIS A 372 10.12 -4.50 -16.79
C HIS A 372 11.32 -3.68 -17.34
N MET A 373 11.54 -3.76 -18.65
CA MET A 373 12.60 -3.03 -19.39
C MET A 373 12.47 -1.50 -19.23
N ASP A 374 13.59 -0.80 -19.38
CA ASP A 374 13.74 0.65 -19.41
C ASP A 374 13.38 1.34 -18.09
N ASN A 375 13.49 0.65 -16.97
CA ASN A 375 13.23 1.19 -15.63
C ASN A 375 14.48 1.12 -14.77
N TYR A 376 14.74 2.19 -14.01
CA TYR A 376 15.84 2.23 -13.06
C TYR A 376 15.40 1.68 -11.71
N LEU A 377 15.96 0.54 -11.31
CA LEU A 377 15.63 -0.12 -10.04
C LEU A 377 16.84 -0.19 -9.09
N VAL A 378 16.67 0.39 -7.90
CA VAL A 378 17.59 0.25 -6.78
C VAL A 378 16.92 -0.47 -5.63
N VAL A 379 17.60 -1.48 -5.10
CA VAL A 379 17.23 -2.20 -3.87
C VAL A 379 18.34 -1.98 -2.85
N ALA A 380 18.02 -1.45 -1.67
CA ALA A 380 19.02 -1.21 -0.62
C ALA A 380 18.51 -1.62 0.77
N ASN A 381 19.41 -2.08 1.64
CA ASN A 381 19.09 -2.40 3.05
C ASN A 381 17.85 -3.30 3.20
N SER A 382 17.60 -4.22 2.26
CA SER A 382 16.32 -4.94 2.18
C SER A 382 16.51 -6.45 2.31
N GLU A 383 15.48 -7.13 2.80
CA GLU A 383 15.49 -8.56 3.05
C GLU A 383 14.47 -9.27 2.15
N PHE A 384 14.93 -10.26 1.38
CA PHE A 384 14.11 -11.12 0.55
C PHE A 384 14.24 -12.55 1.01
N ILE A 385 13.22 -13.06 1.69
CA ILE A 385 13.27 -14.35 2.38
C ILE A 385 12.19 -15.30 1.88
N LYS A 386 12.54 -16.53 1.48
CA LYS A 386 11.58 -17.59 1.12
C LYS A 386 10.60 -17.18 0.00
N ASN A 387 11.00 -16.28 -0.89
CA ASN A 387 10.19 -15.95 -2.06
C ASN A 387 10.39 -17.03 -3.12
N LYS A 388 9.36 -17.27 -3.93
CA LYS A 388 9.32 -18.42 -4.84
C LYS A 388 8.88 -18.04 -6.24
N ALA A 389 9.66 -18.50 -7.21
CA ALA A 389 9.36 -18.53 -8.62
C ALA A 389 9.22 -19.97 -9.13
N PRO A 390 8.02 -20.59 -9.04
CA PRO A 390 7.86 -22.01 -9.31
C PRO A 390 7.82 -22.36 -10.81
N GLY A 391 7.99 -23.66 -11.09
CA GLY A 391 7.77 -24.25 -12.42
C GLY A 391 8.96 -24.14 -13.37
N LYS A 392 8.88 -24.82 -14.51
CA LYS A 392 9.96 -24.93 -15.51
C LYS A 392 10.40 -23.59 -16.13
N TRP A 393 9.61 -22.54 -15.95
CA TRP A 393 9.88 -21.17 -16.41
C TRP A 393 10.17 -20.19 -15.27
N GLY A 394 10.21 -20.70 -14.02
CA GLY A 394 10.35 -19.89 -12.83
C GLY A 394 11.72 -19.20 -12.75
N ARG A 395 11.76 -17.87 -12.78
CA ARG A 395 13.00 -17.09 -12.76
C ARG A 395 12.99 -16.01 -11.69
N GLY A 396 14.12 -15.85 -10.99
CA GLY A 396 14.26 -14.82 -9.96
C GLY A 396 13.37 -15.12 -8.76
N GLY A 397 13.77 -16.07 -7.91
CA GLY A 397 12.92 -16.50 -6.79
C GLY A 397 12.52 -15.35 -5.87
N ALA A 398 13.39 -14.34 -5.71
CA ALA A 398 13.06 -13.05 -5.13
C ALA A 398 12.81 -11.98 -6.20
N ILE A 399 13.82 -11.69 -7.03
CA ILE A 399 13.80 -10.54 -7.95
C ILE A 399 14.02 -11.01 -9.38
N PHE A 400 13.18 -10.51 -10.28
CA PHE A 400 13.40 -10.58 -11.72
C PHE A 400 13.49 -9.16 -12.28
N ALA A 401 14.56 -8.83 -12.98
CA ALA A 401 14.74 -7.53 -13.64
C ALA A 401 15.09 -7.70 -15.13
N ASN A 402 14.34 -7.03 -16.01
CA ASN A 402 14.66 -7.00 -17.43
C ASN A 402 15.71 -5.95 -17.81
N ASP A 403 15.99 -5.01 -16.91
CA ASP A 403 17.01 -3.97 -17.07
C ASP A 403 18.09 -4.09 -16.00
N ASP A 404 19.05 -3.16 -16.01
CA ASP A 404 20.08 -3.07 -14.99
C ASP A 404 19.47 -2.99 -13.58
N LEU A 405 20.10 -3.71 -12.66
CA LEU A 405 19.67 -3.83 -11.28
C LEU A 405 20.81 -3.45 -10.35
N ARG A 406 20.56 -2.52 -9.42
CA ARG A 406 21.50 -2.16 -8.36
C ARG A 406 21.00 -2.63 -7.01
N ILE A 407 21.83 -3.40 -6.31
CA ILE A 407 21.56 -3.97 -4.99
C ILE A 407 22.64 -3.50 -4.02
N LEU A 408 22.24 -3.00 -2.87
CA LEU A 408 23.14 -2.50 -1.82
C LEU A 408 22.73 -3.11 -0.46
N ASP A 409 23.68 -3.63 0.30
CA ASP A 409 23.52 -3.97 1.72
C ASP A 409 22.25 -4.81 2.00
N SER A 410 21.95 -5.78 1.14
CA SER A 410 20.68 -6.51 1.16
C SER A 410 20.87 -8.01 1.39
N VAL A 411 19.84 -8.68 1.90
CA VAL A 411 19.87 -10.10 2.25
C VAL A 411 18.89 -10.89 1.39
N PHE A 412 19.36 -11.99 0.81
CA PHE A 412 18.57 -12.93 0.02
C PHE A 412 18.71 -14.33 0.61
N LEU A 413 17.67 -14.80 1.30
CA LEU A 413 17.67 -16.06 2.04
C LEU A 413 16.58 -17.02 1.57
N ASP A 414 16.94 -18.28 1.34
CA ASP A 414 15.99 -19.37 1.07
C ASP A 414 15.05 -19.12 -0.12
N ASN A 415 15.43 -18.26 -1.07
CA ASN A 415 14.60 -18.00 -2.25
C ASN A 415 14.76 -19.14 -3.26
N THR A 416 13.69 -19.46 -3.96
CA THR A 416 13.67 -20.60 -4.89
C THR A 416 13.13 -20.21 -6.26
N ALA A 417 13.82 -20.63 -7.31
CA ALA A 417 13.38 -20.51 -8.70
C ALA A 417 13.38 -21.89 -9.36
N GLY A 418 12.35 -22.20 -10.15
CA GLY A 418 12.24 -23.49 -10.83
C GLY A 418 13.12 -23.62 -12.08
N PHE A 419 13.70 -22.53 -12.57
CA PHE A 419 14.58 -22.51 -13.74
C PHE A 419 15.92 -21.80 -13.50
N ALA A 420 15.93 -20.50 -13.18
CA ALA A 420 17.19 -19.75 -13.07
C ALA A 420 17.11 -18.59 -12.07
N GLY A 421 18.25 -18.20 -11.50
CA GLY A 421 18.31 -17.08 -10.55
C GLY A 421 17.51 -17.38 -9.29
N GLY A 422 17.99 -18.32 -8.47
CA GLY A 422 17.24 -18.80 -7.29
C GLY A 422 16.84 -17.66 -6.34
N ALA A 423 17.68 -16.65 -6.19
CA ALA A 423 17.29 -15.35 -5.64
C ALA A 423 17.01 -14.32 -6.74
N ILE A 424 17.97 -14.05 -7.62
CA ILE A 424 17.91 -12.92 -8.54
C ILE A 424 18.12 -13.38 -9.97
N PHE A 425 17.29 -12.90 -10.88
CA PHE A 425 17.48 -13.04 -12.32
C PHE A 425 17.49 -11.65 -12.98
N VAL A 426 18.47 -11.37 -13.82
CA VAL A 426 18.63 -10.09 -14.52
C VAL A 426 18.94 -10.32 -16.01
N ASN A 427 18.24 -9.64 -16.92
CA ASN A 427 18.54 -9.70 -18.38
C ASN A 427 19.63 -8.71 -18.84
N LYS A 428 20.18 -7.93 -17.90
CA LYS A 428 21.31 -7.02 -18.09
C LYS A 428 22.23 -7.07 -16.87
N THR A 429 22.93 -5.97 -16.58
CA THR A 429 23.97 -5.92 -15.55
C THR A 429 23.33 -5.93 -14.16
N CYS A 430 23.81 -6.82 -13.30
CA CYS A 430 23.53 -6.73 -11.87
C CYS A 430 24.74 -6.12 -11.16
N GLN A 431 24.57 -4.95 -10.55
CA GLN A 431 25.54 -4.37 -9.61
C GLN A 431 25.09 -4.74 -8.19
N ILE A 432 25.94 -5.40 -7.43
CA ILE A 432 25.61 -5.83 -6.07
C ILE A 432 26.77 -5.55 -5.12
N VAL A 433 26.48 -4.88 -4.02
CA VAL A 433 27.49 -4.45 -3.04
C VAL A 433 27.02 -4.76 -1.62
N GLY A 434 27.92 -5.21 -0.75
CA GLY A 434 27.66 -5.33 0.70
C GLY A 434 26.57 -6.34 1.08
N SER A 435 26.20 -7.25 0.16
CA SER A 435 24.98 -8.06 0.28
C SER A 435 25.26 -9.53 0.59
N SER A 436 24.29 -10.21 1.19
CA SER A 436 24.36 -11.63 1.56
C SER A 436 23.33 -12.45 0.78
N LEU A 437 23.78 -13.54 0.18
CA LEU A 437 22.94 -14.45 -0.60
C LEU A 437 23.19 -15.88 -0.15
N TYR A 438 22.24 -16.42 0.62
CA TYR A 438 22.41 -17.71 1.28
C TYR A 438 21.23 -18.66 1.03
N ASN A 439 21.57 -19.94 0.81
CA ASN A 439 20.64 -21.04 0.62
C ASN A 439 19.55 -20.82 -0.45
N ASN A 440 19.83 -19.98 -1.45
CA ASN A 440 18.94 -19.82 -2.59
C ASN A 440 19.14 -20.98 -3.58
N LYS A 441 18.07 -21.37 -4.28
CA LYS A 441 18.08 -22.56 -5.15
C LYS A 441 17.43 -22.27 -6.49
N ALA A 442 18.10 -22.62 -7.58
CA ALA A 442 17.54 -22.60 -8.93
C ALA A 442 17.40 -24.04 -9.48
N GLY A 443 16.38 -24.27 -10.30
CA GLY A 443 16.29 -25.49 -11.11
C GLY A 443 17.55 -25.67 -11.97
N ASN A 444 17.98 -26.92 -12.15
CA ASN A 444 19.19 -27.27 -12.91
C ASN A 444 20.47 -26.53 -12.48
N ASN A 445 20.50 -25.93 -11.28
CA ASN A 445 21.61 -25.11 -10.82
C ASN A 445 21.97 -23.96 -11.79
N ASN A 446 21.00 -23.35 -12.48
CA ASN A 446 21.25 -22.21 -13.38
C ASN A 446 21.26 -20.88 -12.61
N GLY A 447 22.31 -20.64 -11.82
CA GLY A 447 22.44 -19.44 -10.98
C GLY A 447 21.63 -19.59 -9.69
N ASN A 448 22.13 -20.36 -8.72
CA ASN A 448 21.43 -20.60 -7.44
C ASN A 448 21.17 -19.31 -6.68
N ASN A 449 22.14 -18.39 -6.66
CA ASN A 449 21.93 -17.04 -6.14
C ASN A 449 21.47 -16.08 -7.22
N ILE A 450 22.33 -15.81 -8.20
CA ILE A 450 22.09 -14.80 -9.25
C ILE A 450 22.30 -15.44 -10.61
N TYR A 451 21.46 -15.07 -11.57
CA TYR A 451 21.70 -15.28 -12.99
C TYR A 451 21.62 -13.94 -13.72
N SER A 452 22.66 -13.58 -14.48
CA SER A 452 22.64 -12.44 -15.41
C SER A 452 22.99 -12.94 -16.81
N THR A 453 22.32 -12.39 -17.83
CA THR A 453 22.64 -12.66 -19.25
C THR A 453 23.82 -11.82 -19.77
N THR A 454 24.29 -10.81 -19.02
CA THR A 454 25.41 -9.96 -19.43
C THR A 454 26.58 -10.08 -18.46
N GLN A 455 26.44 -9.55 -17.25
CA GLN A 455 27.48 -9.56 -16.22
C GLN A 455 26.90 -9.32 -14.82
N VAL A 456 27.60 -9.85 -13.82
CA VAL A 456 27.40 -9.47 -12.42
C VAL A 456 28.67 -8.77 -11.94
N LYS A 457 28.51 -7.56 -11.41
CA LYS A 457 29.57 -6.76 -10.77
C LYS A 457 29.36 -6.81 -9.28
N GLY A 458 30.21 -7.56 -8.60
CA GLY A 458 30.08 -7.85 -7.17
C GLY A 458 31.23 -7.29 -6.36
N GLU A 459 30.93 -6.52 -5.32
CA GLU A 459 31.91 -6.02 -4.35
C GLU A 459 31.44 -6.31 -2.91
N TYR A 460 32.29 -6.86 -2.06
CA TYR A 460 31.99 -7.07 -0.63
C TYR A 460 30.69 -7.86 -0.38
N ASN A 461 30.42 -8.90 -1.18
CA ASN A 461 29.22 -9.75 -1.02
C ASN A 461 29.53 -11.16 -0.51
N TRP A 462 28.68 -11.70 0.33
CA TRP A 462 28.75 -13.10 0.75
C TRP A 462 27.81 -13.96 -0.11
N TRP A 463 28.38 -14.94 -0.81
CA TRP A 463 27.70 -15.75 -1.81
C TRP A 463 27.18 -17.11 -1.28
N GLY A 464 27.37 -17.38 0.02
CA GLY A 464 27.04 -18.67 0.63
C GLY A 464 27.81 -19.86 0.04
N TYR A 465 27.55 -21.06 0.56
CA TYR A 465 28.29 -22.27 0.16
C TYR A 465 27.83 -22.89 -1.18
N ASN A 466 26.68 -22.49 -1.70
CA ASN A 466 26.02 -23.17 -2.83
C ASN A 466 26.46 -22.67 -4.23
N ASN A 467 27.48 -21.79 -4.35
CA ASN A 467 27.84 -21.13 -5.62
C ASN A 467 29.33 -21.21 -6.03
N ILE A 468 30.16 -21.99 -5.33
CA ILE A 468 31.61 -22.09 -5.63
C ILE A 468 31.87 -22.55 -7.09
N SER A 469 30.98 -23.35 -7.69
CA SER A 469 31.12 -23.81 -9.08
C SER A 469 30.56 -22.86 -10.15
N MET A 470 29.81 -21.81 -9.80
CA MET A 470 29.11 -20.94 -10.77
C MET A 470 29.75 -19.57 -10.99
N ILE A 471 30.56 -19.10 -10.03
CA ILE A 471 31.35 -17.87 -10.16
C ILE A 471 32.20 -17.89 -11.46
N LYS A 472 32.58 -19.08 -11.94
CA LYS A 472 33.40 -19.28 -13.14
C LYS A 472 32.64 -19.28 -14.49
N LYS A 473 31.30 -19.28 -14.54
CA LYS A 473 30.54 -19.57 -15.78
C LYS A 473 29.86 -18.39 -16.50
N ASN A 474 29.58 -17.26 -15.85
CA ASN A 474 28.78 -16.17 -16.48
C ASN A 474 29.41 -14.77 -16.41
N ASN A 475 30.69 -14.59 -16.76
CA ASN A 475 31.35 -13.28 -16.75
C ASN A 475 31.15 -12.52 -15.42
N TYR A 476 31.29 -13.23 -14.29
CA TYR A 476 31.28 -12.59 -12.99
C TYR A 476 32.61 -11.87 -12.81
N ASN A 477 32.58 -10.54 -12.77
CA ASN A 477 33.67 -9.78 -12.18
C ASN A 477 33.31 -9.58 -10.70
N VAL A 478 33.52 -10.64 -9.92
CA VAL A 478 33.48 -10.59 -8.47
C VAL A 478 34.89 -10.21 -8.01
N ASN A 479 35.03 -9.04 -7.40
CA ASN A 479 36.24 -8.80 -6.62
C ASN A 479 36.25 -9.84 -5.48
N ASP A 480 37.37 -10.55 -5.33
CA ASP A 480 37.58 -11.65 -4.37
C ASP A 480 37.46 -11.24 -2.90
N ASP A 481 37.18 -9.96 -2.64
CA ASP A 481 36.88 -9.44 -1.31
C ASP A 481 35.48 -9.89 -0.88
N CYS A 482 35.38 -11.16 -0.48
CA CYS A 482 34.28 -11.63 0.35
C CYS A 482 34.22 -10.78 1.62
N PRO A 483 33.03 -10.31 2.03
CA PRO A 483 32.86 -9.63 3.29
C PRO A 483 33.17 -10.64 4.39
N ILE A 484 33.87 -10.11 5.39
CA ILE A 484 34.40 -10.79 6.55
C ILE A 484 33.29 -11.60 7.24
N VAL A 485 33.47 -12.91 7.33
CA VAL A 485 32.75 -13.74 8.31
C VAL A 485 33.47 -13.56 9.64
N PHE A 486 32.92 -12.79 10.58
CA PHE A 486 33.33 -12.89 11.98
C PHE A 486 32.70 -14.15 12.60
N SER A 487 33.42 -15.26 12.70
CA SER A 487 33.21 -16.14 13.85
C SER A 487 34.06 -15.59 14.99
N GLY A 488 33.40 -15.09 16.03
CA GLY A 488 34.09 -14.48 17.16
C GLY A 488 33.41 -14.85 18.46
N HIS A 489 34.20 -15.39 19.38
CA HIS A 489 33.84 -15.48 20.79
C HIS A 489 34.19 -14.15 21.46
N ILE A 490 33.21 -13.49 22.09
CA ILE A 490 33.47 -12.31 22.93
C ILE A 490 34.02 -12.82 24.27
N TYR A 491 35.31 -12.55 24.52
CA TYR A 491 35.93 -12.78 25.83
C TYR A 491 36.11 -11.45 26.57
N ASN A 492 36.04 -11.49 27.90
CA ASN A 492 36.27 -10.35 28.81
C ASN A 492 35.35 -9.13 28.61
N CYS A 493 34.03 -9.33 28.76
CA CYS A 493 33.16 -8.20 29.11
C CYS A 493 33.28 -7.89 30.60
N ARG A 494 33.86 -6.75 30.96
CA ARG A 494 33.69 -6.18 32.31
C ARG A 494 32.60 -5.12 32.29
N TYR A 495 31.58 -5.32 33.10
CA TYR A 495 30.53 -4.34 33.35
C TYR A 495 31.03 -3.30 34.36
N ASN A 496 30.93 -2.02 34.03
CA ASN A 496 31.14 -0.92 34.97
C ASN A 496 29.87 -0.05 35.00
N PRO A 497 29.19 0.14 36.15
CA PRO A 497 27.83 0.71 36.19
C PRO A 497 27.73 2.20 35.79
N ILE A 498 28.85 2.87 35.51
CA ILE A 498 28.88 4.34 35.41
C ILE A 498 29.31 4.86 34.03
N SER A 499 29.89 4.04 33.13
CA SER A 499 30.12 4.48 31.74
C SER A 499 30.72 3.38 30.84
N ASN A 500 29.97 3.07 29.77
CA ASN A 500 30.38 2.32 28.56
C ASN A 500 30.72 0.82 28.73
N VAL A 501 30.25 0.03 27.75
CA VAL A 501 30.77 -1.32 27.48
C VAL A 501 32.04 -1.16 26.65
N THR A 502 33.18 -1.59 27.20
CA THR A 502 34.45 -1.66 26.46
C THR A 502 34.65 -3.10 25.99
N ILE A 503 34.69 -3.30 24.67
CA ILE A 503 35.00 -4.60 24.06
C ILE A 503 36.53 -4.66 23.91
N TYR A 504 37.19 -5.51 24.70
CA TYR A 504 38.66 -5.56 24.75
C TYR A 504 39.29 -6.36 23.61
N THR A 505 38.56 -7.32 23.01
CA THR A 505 39.08 -8.12 21.89
C THR A 505 37.91 -8.72 21.11
N VAL A 506 37.87 -8.50 19.79
CA VAL A 506 37.04 -9.27 18.87
C VAL A 506 37.97 -10.22 18.12
N TYR A 507 37.87 -11.52 18.38
CA TYR A 507 38.47 -12.51 17.50
C TYR A 507 37.58 -12.64 16.26
N ALA A 508 38.17 -12.55 15.08
CA ALA A 508 37.49 -12.71 13.80
C ALA A 508 38.30 -13.68 12.96
N ASP A 509 37.76 -14.88 12.74
CA ASP A 509 38.40 -15.79 11.80
C ASP A 509 38.06 -15.35 10.36
N THR A 510 38.98 -14.63 9.74
CA THR A 510 38.82 -14.18 8.35
C THR A 510 39.20 -15.33 7.41
N TYR A 511 38.22 -16.00 6.81
CA TYR A 511 38.49 -17.06 5.85
C TYR A 511 38.34 -16.56 4.41
N PHE A 512 39.45 -16.39 3.69
CA PHE A 512 39.43 -16.19 2.23
C PHE A 512 39.55 -17.56 1.57
N TYR A 513 38.67 -17.91 0.65
CA TYR A 513 38.81 -19.14 -0.13
C TYR A 513 39.29 -18.79 -1.53
N ASN A 514 40.31 -19.49 -2.02
CA ASN A 514 40.74 -19.41 -3.40
C ASN A 514 39.76 -20.16 -4.33
N ASP A 515 40.03 -20.09 -5.64
CA ASP A 515 39.27 -20.72 -6.75
C ASP A 515 38.92 -22.21 -6.59
N ASN A 516 39.59 -22.92 -5.67
CA ASN A 516 39.45 -24.36 -5.46
C ASN A 516 38.89 -24.70 -4.08
N GLY A 517 38.37 -23.72 -3.34
CA GLY A 517 37.88 -23.92 -1.96
C GLY A 517 39.01 -24.14 -0.95
N THR A 518 40.26 -23.81 -1.29
CA THR A 518 41.39 -23.84 -0.36
C THR A 518 41.53 -22.49 0.35
N LEU A 519 41.78 -22.52 1.65
CA LEU A 519 41.93 -21.32 2.47
C LEU A 519 43.17 -20.51 2.01
N ARG A 520 42.97 -19.27 1.55
CA ARG A 520 44.00 -18.24 1.47
C ARG A 520 44.09 -17.56 2.84
N SER A 521 45.15 -17.80 3.59
CA SER A 521 45.48 -16.93 4.73
C SER A 521 46.28 -15.75 4.21
N THR A 522 45.68 -14.57 4.14
CA THR A 522 46.45 -13.32 4.05
C THR A 522 45.90 -12.33 5.06
N THR A 523 46.76 -11.88 5.96
CA THR A 523 46.48 -10.80 6.91
C THR A 523 46.23 -9.53 6.11
N HIS A 524 45.04 -8.94 6.24
CA HIS A 524 44.73 -7.61 5.72
C HIS A 524 44.36 -6.67 6.87
N VAL A 525 44.83 -5.44 6.76
CA VAL A 525 44.51 -4.36 7.69
C VAL A 525 43.13 -3.82 7.30
N ILE A 526 42.17 -3.90 8.22
CA ILE A 526 40.84 -3.30 8.06
C ILE A 526 41.00 -1.78 8.26
N PRO A 527 40.60 -0.93 7.32
CA PRO A 527 40.54 0.51 7.58
C PRO A 527 39.47 0.79 8.65
N PRO A 528 39.70 1.72 9.59
CA PRO A 528 38.76 2.01 10.67
C PRO A 528 37.37 2.32 10.11
N ARG A 529 36.36 1.51 10.50
CA ARG A 529 34.95 1.74 10.16
C ARG A 529 34.19 2.15 11.40
N ASN A 530 33.33 3.16 11.25
CA ASN A 530 32.42 3.59 12.30
C ASN A 530 31.35 2.51 12.53
N ILE A 531 31.29 1.95 13.74
CA ILE A 531 30.19 1.10 14.19
C ILE A 531 29.20 2.00 14.93
N THR A 532 28.02 2.22 14.34
CA THR A 532 26.96 3.02 14.97
C THR A 532 26.12 2.13 15.88
N ILE A 533 26.18 2.37 17.19
CA ILE A 533 25.36 1.68 18.19
C ILE A 533 24.07 2.48 18.39
N PHE A 534 22.91 1.91 18.06
CA PHE A 534 21.62 2.56 18.30
C PHE A 534 21.14 2.25 19.72
N ASN A 535 21.06 3.27 20.57
CA ASN A 535 20.26 3.27 21.80
C ASN A 535 19.00 4.11 21.55
N ASN A 536 17.82 3.63 21.96
CA ASN A 536 16.51 4.24 21.75
C ASN A 536 16.28 5.61 22.44
N LYS A 537 17.33 6.32 22.88
CA LYS A 537 17.18 7.68 23.44
C LYS A 537 18.09 8.77 22.89
N THR A 538 19.18 8.47 22.17
CA THR A 538 19.94 9.45 21.34
C THR A 538 21.10 8.72 20.62
N PRO A 539 21.47 9.09 19.38
CA PRO A 539 22.62 8.50 18.72
C PRO A 539 23.92 9.03 19.36
N GLN A 540 24.82 8.14 19.79
CA GLN A 540 26.21 8.48 20.03
C GLN A 540 27.08 7.76 19.00
N THR A 541 27.77 8.53 18.16
CA THR A 541 28.80 8.02 17.27
C THR A 541 30.10 7.93 18.06
N LYS A 542 30.64 6.71 18.26
CA LYS A 542 32.00 6.53 18.78
C LYS A 542 32.82 5.73 17.79
N THR A 543 33.98 6.27 17.43
CA THR A 543 35.01 5.58 16.66
C THR A 543 35.62 4.49 17.54
N VAL A 544 35.60 3.24 17.08
CA VAL A 544 36.34 2.15 17.73
C VAL A 544 37.60 1.91 16.90
N GLU A 545 38.76 2.29 17.42
CA GLU A 545 40.05 1.92 16.84
C GLU A 545 40.38 0.47 17.23
N LEU A 546 40.52 -0.40 16.23
CA LEU A 546 40.98 -1.77 16.39
C LEU A 546 42.50 -1.80 16.13
N ASN A 547 43.29 -1.94 17.18
CA ASN A 547 44.74 -2.18 17.08
C ASN A 547 45.04 -3.66 17.33
N TYR A 548 45.80 -4.32 16.45
CA TYR A 548 46.35 -5.65 16.76
C TYR A 548 47.74 -5.96 16.16
N LYS A 549 48.57 -6.65 16.97
CA LYS A 549 49.87 -7.29 16.66
C LYS A 549 49.67 -8.82 16.68
N GLY A 550 50.06 -9.52 15.62
CA GLY A 550 49.72 -10.95 15.37
C GLY A 550 50.39 -12.03 16.23
N TYR A 551 49.93 -13.29 16.10
CA TYR A 551 50.66 -14.55 15.78
C TYR A 551 49.69 -15.78 15.78
N TYR A 552 50.06 -16.85 15.07
CA TYR A 552 49.29 -18.03 14.58
C TYR A 552 48.91 -19.15 15.59
N GLN A 553 47.84 -19.92 15.33
CA GLN A 553 47.82 -21.42 15.33
C GLN A 553 46.52 -22.07 14.74
N TYR A 554 46.68 -23.26 14.14
CA TYR A 554 45.74 -24.09 13.34
C TYR A 554 44.64 -24.85 14.11
N ILE A 555 43.42 -25.03 13.55
CA ILE A 555 42.48 -26.19 13.77
C ILE A 555 41.57 -26.45 12.52
N ILE A 556 41.30 -27.72 12.16
CA ILE A 556 40.32 -28.22 11.14
C ILE A 556 39.11 -28.92 11.85
N PRO A 557 38.02 -29.32 11.14
CA PRO A 557 36.69 -28.72 11.13
C PRO A 557 35.64 -29.43 12.03
N GLY A 558 34.65 -28.69 12.52
CA GLY A 558 33.48 -29.25 13.19
C GLY A 558 32.36 -28.23 13.29
N LYS A 559 31.14 -28.62 12.90
CA LYS A 559 29.92 -27.80 12.98
C LYS A 559 29.79 -27.17 14.38
N VAL A 560 29.70 -25.85 14.45
CA VAL A 560 29.21 -25.14 15.63
C VAL A 560 28.21 -24.07 15.16
N TYR A 561 26.95 -24.24 15.56
CA TYR A 561 25.97 -23.16 15.49
C TYR A 561 26.06 -22.39 16.80
N THR A 562 26.18 -21.06 16.73
CA THR A 562 26.04 -20.20 17.91
C THR A 562 25.06 -19.09 17.60
N THR A 563 24.01 -19.00 18.42
CA THR A 563 23.17 -17.81 18.55
C THR A 563 23.74 -16.98 19.70
N ILE A 564 24.23 -15.77 19.43
CA ILE A 564 24.67 -14.84 20.48
C ILE A 564 23.47 -14.00 20.93
N ASN A 565 22.90 -14.33 22.09
CA ASN A 565 21.92 -13.48 22.75
C ASN A 565 22.65 -12.54 23.71
N VAL A 566 22.72 -11.25 23.39
CA VAL A 566 23.21 -10.24 24.33
C VAL A 566 22.02 -9.65 25.09
N ARG A 567 22.01 -9.84 26.41
CA ARG A 567 21.00 -9.29 27.32
C ARG A 567 21.61 -8.07 28.03
N LEU A 568 21.13 -6.88 27.70
CA LEU A 568 21.47 -5.63 28.40
C LEU A 568 20.15 -5.07 28.96
N ASP A 569 20.08 -4.97 30.30
CA ASP A 569 19.00 -4.36 31.10
C ASP A 569 17.56 -4.68 30.68
N GLY A 570 17.20 -5.97 30.68
CA GLY A 570 15.80 -6.39 30.54
C GLY A 570 15.19 -6.22 29.14
N THR A 571 15.95 -5.70 28.17
CA THR A 571 15.57 -5.66 26.75
C THR A 571 16.47 -6.58 25.92
N THR A 572 15.86 -7.42 25.09
CA THR A 572 16.57 -8.30 24.15
C THR A 572 17.16 -7.47 23.02
N LEU A 573 18.50 -7.37 22.95
CA LEU A 573 19.21 -6.84 21.79
C LEU A 573 19.25 -7.91 20.70
N LYS A 574 18.61 -7.65 19.56
CA LYS A 574 18.80 -8.43 18.34
C LYS A 574 19.97 -7.82 17.56
N LEU A 575 21.15 -8.39 17.73
CA LEU A 575 22.22 -8.26 16.75
C LEU A 575 21.85 -9.16 15.56
N ILE A 576 21.55 -8.56 14.41
CA ILE A 576 21.49 -9.31 13.16
C ILE A 576 22.93 -9.48 12.70
N TYR A 577 23.51 -10.61 13.07
CA TYR A 577 24.83 -11.02 12.67
C TYR A 577 24.70 -11.91 11.42
N ILE A 578 25.38 -11.53 10.33
CA ILE A 578 25.43 -12.31 9.09
C ILE A 578 26.50 -13.39 9.31
N ALA A 579 26.04 -14.58 9.69
CA ALA A 579 26.80 -15.82 9.61
C ALA A 579 26.62 -16.43 8.23
#